data_AF-A0A939ZD09-F1
#
_entry.id   AF-A0A939ZD09-F1
#
_cell.length_a   1.000
_cell.length_b   1.000
_cell.length_c   1.000
_cell.angle_alpha   90.00
_cell.angle_beta   90.00
_cell.angle_gamma   90.00
#
_symmetry.space_group_name_H-M   'P 1'
#
loop_
_entity.id
_entity.type
_entity.pdbx_description
1 polymer ?
#
loop_
_entity_poly.entity_id
_entity_poly.type
_entity_poly.pdbx_seq_one_letter_code
_entity_poly.pdbx_strand_id
1 'polypeptide(L)'
;MTRHEVEMIKDRFLPGMRVLLHEMKGESRMYDGLEGTIESVDDIGQIHVRWDNGSSLALNYEEDSFEVTDAPNKLEVLFIEPGKYPKTITINDTLEEMQTLVGGYIEEYSPFDDDISIVCNDEGKIRGMPLNRAVYDPDNGEMIDIIAGSFFIVGTPPGAESFQSLTQEQQMKYSKMFRYPERFAESYGKIVADKYKPASKETER
;
A
#
# COMPACT_ATOMS: atom_id res chain seq x y z
N MET A 1 -5.03 -30.45 -8.36
CA MET A 1 -4.76 -29.10 -8.88
C MET A 1 -3.62 -29.04 -9.89
N THR A 2 -3.78 -28.20 -10.90
CA THR A 2 -2.79 -27.76 -11.87
C THR A 2 -1.94 -26.62 -11.29
N ARG A 3 -0.78 -26.34 -11.89
CA ARG A 3 0.08 -25.21 -11.50
C ARG A 3 -0.65 -23.86 -11.55
N HIS A 4 -1.49 -23.67 -12.56
CA HIS A 4 -2.27 -22.45 -12.71
C HIS A 4 -3.30 -22.28 -11.58
N GLU A 5 -3.93 -23.37 -11.15
CA GLU A 5 -4.86 -23.36 -10.01
C GLU A 5 -4.14 -23.02 -8.69
N VAL A 6 -2.94 -23.56 -8.47
CA VAL A 6 -2.11 -23.22 -7.29
C VAL A 6 -1.77 -21.73 -7.30
N GLU A 7 -1.35 -21.19 -8.45
CA GLU A 7 -1.01 -19.77 -8.59
C GLU A 7 -2.23 -18.87 -8.29
N MET A 8 -3.44 -19.23 -8.75
CA MET A 8 -4.66 -18.51 -8.40
C MET A 8 -4.99 -18.55 -6.90
N ILE A 9 -4.75 -19.67 -6.23
CA ILE A 9 -4.97 -19.81 -4.78
C ILE A 9 -3.96 -18.96 -4.00
N LYS A 10 -2.69 -18.95 -4.42
CA LYS A 10 -1.66 -18.07 -3.85
C LYS A 10 -2.00 -16.59 -3.97
N ASP A 11 -2.56 -16.16 -5.10
CA ASP A 11 -2.98 -14.77 -5.31
C ASP A 11 -4.23 -14.40 -4.48
N ARG A 12 -5.08 -15.39 -4.18
CA ARG A 12 -6.34 -15.19 -3.46
C ARG A 12 -6.17 -15.22 -1.94
N PHE A 13 -5.30 -16.08 -1.42
CA PHE A 13 -5.14 -16.33 0.02
C PHE A 13 -3.75 -15.90 0.47
N LEU A 14 -3.61 -14.60 0.70
CA LEU A 14 -2.38 -13.96 1.14
C LEU A 14 -2.17 -14.13 2.64
N PRO A 15 -0.91 -14.21 3.10
CA PRO A 15 -0.57 -14.17 4.52
C PRO A 15 -1.20 -12.97 5.25
N GLY A 16 -1.69 -13.20 6.46
CA GLY A 16 -2.33 -12.18 7.31
C GLY A 16 -3.85 -12.10 7.17
N MET A 17 -4.43 -12.62 6.07
CA MET A 17 -5.88 -12.65 5.89
C MET A 17 -6.57 -13.51 6.96
N ARG A 18 -7.74 -13.07 7.42
CA ARG A 18 -8.59 -13.85 8.32
C ARG A 18 -9.50 -14.79 7.53
N VAL A 19 -9.67 -15.99 8.07
CA VAL A 19 -10.60 -16.99 7.55
C VAL A 19 -11.56 -17.44 8.65
N LEU A 20 -12.79 -17.74 8.26
CA LEU A 20 -13.81 -18.37 9.08
C LEU A 20 -14.10 -19.74 8.50
N LEU A 21 -13.91 -20.78 9.31
CA LEU A 21 -14.20 -22.17 8.93
C LEU A 21 -15.70 -22.45 9.02
N HIS A 22 -16.25 -23.14 8.03
CA HIS A 22 -17.59 -23.72 8.10
C HIS A 22 -17.57 -25.24 8.28
N GLU A 23 -16.69 -25.94 7.56
CA GLU A 23 -16.58 -27.39 7.66
C GLU A 23 -15.17 -27.88 7.30
N MET A 24 -14.61 -28.73 8.15
CA MET A 24 -13.44 -29.56 7.86
C MET A 24 -13.77 -31.01 8.27
N LYS A 25 -13.93 -31.90 7.29
CA LYS A 25 -14.48 -33.23 7.54
C LYS A 25 -13.52 -34.09 8.35
N GLY A 26 -14.06 -34.73 9.39
CA GLY A 26 -13.31 -35.67 10.23
C GLY A 26 -12.52 -35.03 11.37
N GLU A 27 -12.46 -33.70 11.45
CA GLU A 27 -11.64 -32.99 12.43
C GLU A 27 -12.48 -32.34 13.54
N SER A 28 -12.70 -33.07 14.63
CA SER A 28 -13.60 -32.63 15.72
C SER A 28 -13.18 -31.35 16.44
N ARG A 29 -11.92 -30.93 16.34
CA ARG A 29 -11.41 -29.67 16.93
C ARG A 29 -11.65 -28.45 16.03
N MET A 30 -12.07 -28.68 14.79
CA MET A 30 -12.24 -27.68 13.74
C MET A 30 -13.73 -27.43 13.55
N TYR A 31 -14.32 -26.63 14.45
CA TYR A 31 -15.76 -26.38 14.48
C TYR A 31 -16.17 -25.21 13.58
N ASP A 32 -17.43 -25.21 13.14
CA ASP A 32 -18.04 -24.09 12.38
C ASP A 32 -17.95 -22.78 13.17
N GLY A 33 -17.54 -21.72 12.48
CA GLY A 33 -17.26 -20.40 13.06
C GLY A 33 -15.87 -20.27 13.70
N LEU A 34 -15.01 -21.29 13.62
CA LEU A 34 -13.63 -21.15 14.06
C LEU A 34 -12.87 -20.21 13.12
N GLU A 35 -12.24 -19.19 13.67
CA GLU A 35 -11.43 -18.27 12.90
C GLU A 35 -9.93 -18.60 12.97
N GLY A 36 -9.19 -18.17 11.94
CA GLY A 36 -7.75 -18.29 11.87
C GLY A 36 -7.12 -17.26 10.95
N THR A 37 -5.80 -17.14 11.01
CA THR A 37 -4.99 -16.25 10.17
C THR A 37 -4.19 -17.08 9.18
N ILE A 38 -4.31 -16.77 7.89
CA ILE A 38 -3.51 -17.40 6.83
C ILE A 38 -2.03 -17.06 7.05
N GLU A 39 -1.17 -18.07 7.04
CA GLU A 39 0.28 -17.91 7.14
C GLU A 39 0.96 -18.03 5.78
N SER A 40 0.52 -18.96 4.93
CA SER A 40 1.07 -19.18 3.60
C SER A 40 0.22 -20.14 2.77
N VAL A 41 0.49 -20.21 1.46
CA VAL A 41 -0.02 -21.27 0.57
C VAL A 41 1.17 -22.00 -0.05
N ASP A 42 1.19 -23.32 0.06
CA ASP A 42 2.31 -24.14 -0.42
C ASP A 42 2.26 -24.42 -1.94
N ASP A 43 3.21 -25.20 -2.45
CA ASP A 43 3.33 -25.51 -3.89
C ASP A 43 2.33 -26.57 -4.39
N ILE A 44 1.56 -27.18 -3.49
CA ILE A 44 0.50 -28.13 -3.83
C ILE A 44 -0.91 -27.55 -3.63
N GLY A 45 -1.02 -26.33 -3.08
CA GLY A 45 -2.27 -25.61 -2.91
C GLY A 45 -2.89 -25.67 -1.52
N GLN A 46 -2.19 -26.21 -0.52
CA GLN A 46 -2.67 -26.18 0.86
C GLN A 46 -2.50 -24.79 1.46
N ILE A 47 -3.53 -24.32 2.14
CA ILE A 47 -3.53 -23.01 2.79
C ILE A 47 -3.20 -23.23 4.27
N HIS A 48 -1.99 -22.87 4.68
CA HIS A 48 -1.57 -22.96 6.07
C HIS A 48 -2.21 -21.85 6.89
N VAL A 49 -2.90 -22.23 7.96
CA VAL A 49 -3.64 -21.30 8.82
C VAL A 49 -3.21 -21.51 10.26
N ARG A 50 -2.91 -20.40 10.94
CA ARG A 50 -2.81 -20.36 12.40
C ARG A 50 -4.21 -20.13 12.95
N TRP A 51 -4.82 -21.18 13.48
CA TRP A 51 -6.16 -21.11 14.04
C TRP A 51 -6.14 -20.57 15.47
N ASP A 52 -7.18 -19.84 15.85
CA ASP A 52 -7.28 -19.22 17.17
C ASP A 52 -7.39 -20.24 18.32
N ASN A 53 -7.84 -21.47 18.01
CA ASN A 53 -7.84 -22.59 18.94
C ASN A 53 -6.45 -23.24 19.12
N GLY A 54 -5.40 -22.71 18.47
CA GLY A 54 -4.03 -23.21 18.51
C GLY A 54 -3.72 -24.33 17.50
N SER A 55 -4.68 -24.69 16.63
CA SER A 55 -4.44 -25.64 15.54
C SER A 55 -3.56 -25.00 14.45
N SER A 56 -2.87 -25.87 13.69
CA SER A 56 -2.09 -25.52 12.49
C SER A 56 -2.46 -26.39 11.29
N LEU A 57 -3.65 -27.01 11.33
CA LEU A 57 -4.18 -27.78 10.20
C LEU A 57 -4.37 -26.87 8.99
N ALA A 58 -3.88 -27.30 7.84
CA ALA A 58 -4.04 -26.57 6.58
C ALA A 58 -5.44 -26.81 5.99
N LEU A 59 -5.98 -25.81 5.31
CA LEU A 59 -7.21 -25.93 4.53
C LEU A 59 -6.91 -26.53 3.16
N ASN A 60 -7.81 -27.41 2.71
CA ASN A 60 -7.92 -27.87 1.34
C ASN A 60 -9.00 -27.06 0.62
N TYR A 61 -8.60 -26.25 -0.37
CA TYR A 61 -9.51 -25.38 -1.12
C TYR A 61 -10.68 -26.11 -1.82
N GLU A 62 -10.49 -27.37 -2.21
CA GLU A 62 -11.53 -28.14 -2.93
C GLU A 62 -12.45 -28.93 -1.98
N GLU A 63 -12.00 -29.22 -0.75
CA GLU A 63 -12.69 -30.13 0.17
C GLU A 63 -13.29 -29.42 1.39
N ASP A 64 -12.60 -28.40 1.91
CA ASP A 64 -13.03 -27.67 3.09
C ASP A 64 -13.94 -26.50 2.73
N SER A 65 -14.89 -26.21 3.60
CA SER A 65 -15.80 -25.07 3.46
C SER A 65 -15.35 -23.96 4.40
N PHE A 66 -15.03 -22.80 3.86
CA PHE A 66 -14.57 -21.63 4.61
C PHE A 66 -14.80 -20.36 3.80
N GLU A 67 -14.76 -19.23 4.49
CA GLU A 67 -14.73 -17.92 3.85
C GLU A 67 -13.56 -17.08 4.39
N VAL A 68 -13.14 -16.12 3.59
CA VAL A 68 -12.19 -15.09 4.03
C VAL A 68 -13.02 -13.97 4.64
N THR A 69 -12.77 -13.64 5.90
CA THR A 69 -13.45 -12.56 6.61
C THR A 69 -12.73 -11.23 6.49
N ASP A 70 -11.40 -11.26 6.34
CA ASP A 70 -10.58 -10.09 5.99
C ASP A 70 -9.80 -10.40 4.71
N ALA A 71 -10.40 -10.07 3.55
CA ALA A 71 -9.60 -9.88 2.36
C ALA A 71 -8.58 -8.76 2.66
N PRO A 72 -7.37 -8.77 2.09
CA PRO A 72 -6.48 -7.63 2.26
C PRO A 72 -7.26 -6.44 1.70
N ASN A 73 -7.63 -5.51 2.60
CA ASN A 73 -8.31 -4.30 2.18
C ASN A 73 -7.43 -3.66 1.12
N LYS A 74 -8.00 -3.34 -0.04
CA LYS A 74 -7.23 -2.73 -1.12
C LYS A 74 -7.40 -1.23 -1.07
N LEU A 75 -6.29 -0.52 -1.22
CA LEU A 75 -6.28 0.93 -1.28
C LEU A 75 -5.99 1.37 -2.72
N GLU A 76 -6.86 2.21 -3.27
CA GLU A 76 -6.51 3.05 -4.41
C GLU A 76 -5.73 4.27 -3.92
N VAL A 77 -4.45 4.30 -4.23
CA VAL A 77 -3.52 5.35 -3.80
C VAL A 77 -2.93 6.07 -5.00
N LEU A 78 -2.50 7.32 -4.81
CA LEU A 78 -1.72 8.02 -5.82
C LEU A 78 -0.23 7.82 -5.52
N PHE A 79 0.49 7.10 -6.38
CA PHE A 79 1.91 6.82 -6.23
C PHE A 79 2.77 7.79 -7.05
N ILE A 80 3.84 8.30 -6.45
CA ILE A 80 4.71 9.32 -7.02
C ILE A 80 6.17 8.90 -6.87
N GLU A 81 6.80 8.63 -8.01
CA GLU A 81 8.23 8.29 -8.07
C GLU A 81 9.07 9.51 -8.49
N PRO A 82 10.35 9.57 -8.06
CA PRO A 82 11.29 10.58 -8.55
C PRO A 82 11.39 10.56 -10.07
N GLY A 83 11.23 11.73 -10.70
CA GLY A 83 11.36 11.86 -12.16
C GLY A 83 10.19 11.32 -12.99
N LYS A 84 9.11 10.82 -12.37
CA LYS A 84 7.94 10.28 -13.08
C LYS A 84 6.65 11.07 -12.83
N TYR A 85 5.68 10.89 -13.71
CA TYR A 85 4.31 11.36 -13.50
C TYR A 85 3.63 10.56 -12.37
N PRO A 86 2.70 11.16 -11.61
CA PRO A 86 1.94 10.42 -10.61
C PRO A 86 1.04 9.36 -11.27
N LYS A 87 0.86 8.22 -10.60
CA LYS A 87 0.07 7.08 -11.10
C LYS A 87 -0.87 6.58 -10.00
N THR A 88 -2.16 6.44 -10.31
CA THR A 88 -3.07 5.71 -9.42
C THR A 88 -2.74 4.22 -9.50
N ILE A 89 -2.52 3.59 -8.36
CA ILE A 89 -2.29 2.16 -8.23
C ILE A 89 -3.18 1.58 -7.13
N THR A 90 -3.39 0.26 -7.18
CA THR A 90 -4.07 -0.48 -6.12
C THR A 90 -3.04 -1.26 -5.32
N ILE A 91 -3.01 -1.08 -4.01
CA ILE A 91 -2.11 -1.80 -3.10
C ILE A 91 -2.90 -2.54 -2.04
N ASN A 92 -2.28 -3.54 -1.42
CA ASN A 92 -2.81 -4.16 -0.21
C ASN A 92 -2.60 -3.20 0.98
N ASP A 93 -3.59 -3.06 1.84
CA ASP A 93 -3.56 -2.31 3.09
C ASP A 93 -2.76 -3.08 4.15
N THR A 94 -1.47 -3.27 3.87
CA THR A 94 -0.53 -3.96 4.75
C THR A 94 0.72 -3.12 4.88
N LEU A 95 1.30 -3.13 6.08
CA LEU A 95 2.55 -2.40 6.35
C LEU A 95 3.69 -2.86 5.42
N GLU A 96 3.79 -4.16 5.14
CA GLU A 96 4.83 -4.73 4.27
C GLU A 96 4.77 -4.18 2.84
N GLU A 97 3.58 -4.13 2.24
CA GLU A 97 3.36 -3.58 0.90
C GLU A 97 3.74 -2.09 0.85
N MET A 98 3.31 -1.31 1.85
CA MET A 98 3.61 0.13 1.94
C MET A 98 5.11 0.40 2.13
N GLN A 99 5.77 -0.35 3.00
CA GLN A 99 7.21 -0.25 3.24
C GLN A 99 8.02 -0.62 2.00
N THR A 100 7.58 -1.66 1.26
CA THR A 100 8.19 -2.04 -0.01
C THR A 100 8.06 -0.93 -1.04
N LEU A 101 6.88 -0.31 -1.12
CA LEU A 101 6.57 0.75 -2.08
C LEU A 101 7.42 2.02 -1.89
N VAL A 102 7.71 2.41 -0.64
CA VAL A 102 8.57 3.58 -0.32
C VAL A 102 10.04 3.22 -0.09
N GLY A 103 10.37 1.92 -0.05
CA GLY A 103 11.73 1.41 0.11
C GLY A 103 12.31 1.52 1.52
N GLY A 104 11.50 1.39 2.57
CA GLY A 104 11.94 1.49 3.97
C GLY A 104 10.81 1.58 4.98
N TYR A 105 11.12 2.01 6.20
CA TYR A 105 10.10 2.35 7.20
C TYR A 105 9.27 3.55 6.73
N ILE A 106 7.95 3.47 6.95
CA ILE A 106 7.03 4.53 6.55
C ILE A 106 6.95 5.63 7.61
N GLU A 107 6.76 6.85 7.14
CA GLU A 107 6.31 8.01 7.91
C GLU A 107 4.98 8.49 7.29
N GLU A 108 4.00 8.76 8.15
CA GLU A 108 2.78 9.46 7.76
C GLU A 108 2.98 10.96 7.97
N TYR A 109 2.81 11.73 6.90
CA TYR A 109 2.96 13.17 6.88
C TYR A 109 1.70 13.83 6.32
N SER A 110 1.03 14.65 7.11
CA SER A 110 -0.24 15.30 6.74
C SER A 110 -0.07 16.83 6.60
N PRO A 111 0.54 17.32 5.50
CA PRO A 111 0.82 18.75 5.33
C PRO A 111 -0.38 19.57 4.83
N PHE A 112 -1.54 18.96 4.62
CA PHE A 112 -2.71 19.61 4.03
C PHE A 112 -3.90 19.52 4.98
N ASP A 113 -4.81 20.50 4.91
CA ASP A 113 -6.05 20.51 5.70
C ASP A 113 -7.15 19.55 5.17
N ASP A 114 -6.85 18.85 4.07
CA ASP A 114 -7.73 17.80 3.55
C ASP A 114 -7.57 16.51 4.36
N ASP A 115 -8.59 15.65 4.32
CA ASP A 115 -8.61 14.29 4.88
C ASP A 115 -7.68 13.31 4.11
N ILE A 116 -6.41 13.66 3.93
CA ILE A 116 -5.38 12.87 3.26
C ILE A 116 -4.02 12.98 3.95
N SER A 117 -3.20 11.96 3.76
CA SER A 117 -1.81 11.93 4.20
C SER A 117 -0.87 11.49 3.08
N ILE A 118 0.36 12.02 3.10
CA ILE A 118 1.50 11.50 2.35
C ILE A 118 2.12 10.38 3.19
N VAL A 119 2.37 9.23 2.56
CA VAL A 119 3.16 8.15 3.15
C VAL A 119 4.48 8.05 2.40
N CYS A 120 5.59 8.29 3.10
CA CYS A 120 6.94 8.31 2.53
C CYS A 120 7.93 7.54 3.41
N ASN A 121 9.19 7.48 2.98
CA ASN A 121 10.27 6.83 3.72
C ASN A 121 10.81 7.76 4.82
N ASP A 122 10.70 7.36 6.09
CA ASP A 122 11.14 8.13 7.28
C ASP A 122 12.65 8.50 7.21
N GLU A 123 13.47 7.62 6.63
CA GLU A 123 14.90 7.83 6.52
C GLU A 123 15.33 8.40 5.15
N GLY A 124 14.38 8.73 4.27
CA GLY A 124 14.68 8.98 2.85
C GLY A 124 15.71 10.09 2.62
N LYS A 125 15.60 11.20 3.35
CA LYS A 125 16.54 12.32 3.27
C LYS A 125 17.92 11.95 3.84
N ILE A 126 17.94 11.32 5.02
CA ILE A 126 19.17 10.97 5.73
C ILE A 126 19.96 9.91 4.95
N ARG A 127 19.26 9.01 4.24
CA ARG A 127 19.87 7.99 3.36
C ARG A 127 20.23 8.52 1.96
N GLY A 128 20.01 9.81 1.69
CA GLY A 128 20.35 10.42 0.41
C GLY A 128 19.53 9.88 -0.77
N MET A 129 18.27 9.47 -0.52
CA MET A 129 17.37 9.09 -1.60
C MET A 129 17.14 10.29 -2.55
N PRO A 130 16.84 10.05 -3.84
CA PRO A 130 16.56 11.13 -4.78
C PRO A 130 15.41 12.02 -4.30
N LEU A 131 15.62 13.34 -4.28
CA LEU A 131 14.55 14.29 -4.01
C LEU A 131 13.45 14.18 -5.09
N ASN A 132 12.20 14.22 -4.66
CA ASN A 132 11.05 13.87 -5.50
C ASN A 132 10.12 15.05 -5.77
N ARG A 133 9.49 15.59 -4.72
CA ARG A 133 8.54 16.71 -4.80
C ARG A 133 8.69 17.61 -3.58
N ALA A 134 8.63 18.92 -3.80
CA ALA A 134 8.40 19.90 -2.76
C ALA A 134 6.96 19.85 -2.29
N VAL A 135 6.80 20.05 -0.99
CA VAL A 135 5.53 20.32 -0.33
C VAL A 135 5.51 21.81 0.00
N TYR A 136 4.39 22.44 -0.31
CA TYR A 136 4.19 23.87 -0.12
C TYR A 136 3.07 24.09 0.88
N ASP A 137 3.26 25.07 1.74
CA ASP A 137 2.23 25.58 2.64
C ASP A 137 1.02 26.08 1.79
N PRO A 138 -0.20 25.61 2.09
CA PRO A 138 -1.38 25.96 1.29
C PRO A 138 -1.81 27.42 1.44
N ASP A 139 -1.46 28.09 2.55
CA ASP A 139 -1.87 29.46 2.85
C ASP A 139 -0.94 30.51 2.23
N ASN A 140 0.38 30.33 2.41
CA ASN A 140 1.38 31.30 1.98
C ASN A 140 2.20 30.86 0.76
N GLY A 141 2.13 29.58 0.36
CA GLY A 141 2.82 29.05 -0.80
C GLY A 141 4.34 28.87 -0.61
N GLU A 142 4.86 29.00 0.60
CA GLU A 142 6.26 28.75 0.91
C GLU A 142 6.56 27.24 0.88
N MET A 143 7.76 26.88 0.41
CA MET A 143 8.22 25.50 0.45
C MET A 143 8.51 25.13 1.90
N ILE A 144 7.79 24.15 2.44
CA ILE A 144 7.94 23.68 3.82
C ILE A 144 8.80 22.43 3.91
N ASP A 145 8.77 21.59 2.87
CA ASP A 145 9.55 20.37 2.85
C ASP A 145 9.81 19.84 1.43
N ILE A 146 10.72 18.87 1.31
CA ILE A 146 10.98 18.14 0.08
C ILE A 146 10.99 16.64 0.40
N ILE A 147 10.06 15.89 -0.18
CA ILE A 147 10.02 14.44 -0.03
C ILE A 147 11.17 13.81 -0.79
N ALA A 148 11.89 12.89 -0.14
CA ALA A 148 12.98 12.11 -0.73
C ALA A 148 12.54 10.65 -0.94
N GLY A 149 12.82 10.10 -2.12
CA GLY A 149 12.35 8.78 -2.53
C GLY A 149 10.92 8.77 -3.06
N SER A 150 10.41 7.58 -3.37
CA SER A 150 9.03 7.38 -3.77
C SER A 150 8.10 7.57 -2.57
N PHE A 151 6.88 8.06 -2.83
CA PHE A 151 5.84 8.24 -1.82
C PHE A 151 4.48 7.99 -2.45
N PHE A 152 3.46 7.81 -1.62
CA PHE A 152 2.08 7.73 -2.08
C PHE A 152 1.14 8.54 -1.19
N ILE A 153 -0.07 8.77 -1.67
CA ILE A 153 -1.10 9.54 -0.98
C ILE A 153 -2.29 8.62 -0.68
N VAL A 154 -2.78 8.70 0.55
CA VAL A 154 -3.91 7.93 1.10
C VAL A 154 -4.97 8.86 1.67
N GLY A 155 -6.21 8.37 1.75
CA GLY A 155 -7.27 9.05 2.49
C GLY A 155 -7.15 8.79 4.00
N THR A 156 -7.32 9.82 4.80
CA THR A 156 -7.23 9.80 6.27
C THR A 156 -8.36 10.63 6.89
N PRO A 157 -9.63 10.21 6.74
CA PRO A 157 -10.74 10.95 7.29
C PRO A 157 -10.70 11.00 8.82
N PRO A 158 -11.22 12.05 9.47
CA PRO A 158 -11.18 12.21 10.91
C PRO A 158 -11.82 11.01 11.62
N GLY A 159 -11.07 10.43 12.55
CA GLY A 159 -11.51 9.27 13.33
C GLY A 159 -11.40 7.93 12.60
N ALA A 160 -10.79 7.87 11.41
CA ALA A 160 -10.41 6.60 10.80
C ALA A 160 -9.25 5.96 11.56
N GLU A 161 -9.38 4.65 11.82
CA GLU A 161 -8.31 3.84 12.44
C GLU A 161 -7.37 3.21 11.40
N SER A 162 -7.73 3.29 10.11
CA SER A 162 -6.93 2.77 8.99
C SER A 162 -6.98 3.72 7.79
N PHE A 163 -5.97 3.61 6.92
CA PHE A 163 -5.94 4.34 5.66
C PHE A 163 -7.13 3.96 4.77
N GLN A 164 -7.56 4.92 3.95
CA GLN A 164 -8.67 4.77 3.02
C GLN A 164 -8.20 5.01 1.59
N SER A 165 -8.93 4.44 0.63
CA SER A 165 -8.74 4.74 -0.78
C SER A 165 -9.01 6.23 -1.04
N LEU A 166 -8.25 6.83 -1.95
CA LEU A 166 -8.53 8.19 -2.41
C LEU A 166 -9.83 8.22 -3.22
N THR A 167 -10.69 9.20 -2.91
CA THR A 167 -11.83 9.53 -3.76
C THR A 167 -11.34 10.02 -5.14
N GLN A 168 -12.18 9.91 -6.17
CA GLN A 168 -11.82 10.40 -7.52
C GLN A 168 -11.46 11.89 -7.51
N GLU A 169 -12.11 12.70 -6.67
CA GLU A 169 -11.81 14.12 -6.54
C GLU A 169 -10.41 14.36 -5.96
N GLN A 170 -10.06 13.65 -4.88
CA GLN A 170 -8.71 13.70 -4.31
C GLN A 170 -7.67 13.22 -5.32
N GLN A 171 -7.90 12.10 -6.01
CA GLN A 171 -7.00 11.60 -7.05
C GLN A 171 -6.74 12.66 -8.13
N MET A 172 -7.79 13.32 -8.64
CA MET A 172 -7.66 14.38 -9.64
C MET A 172 -6.91 15.61 -9.10
N LYS A 173 -7.24 16.08 -7.89
CA LYS A 173 -6.61 17.23 -7.23
C LYS A 173 -5.10 17.00 -7.08
N TYR A 174 -4.72 15.89 -6.47
CA TYR A 174 -3.32 15.60 -6.16
C TYR A 174 -2.51 15.15 -7.38
N SER A 175 -3.13 14.48 -8.36
CA SER A 175 -2.50 14.23 -9.66
C SER A 175 -2.11 15.51 -10.39
N LYS A 176 -2.94 16.56 -10.28
CA LYS A 176 -2.64 17.87 -10.85
C LYS A 176 -1.55 18.58 -10.06
N MET A 177 -1.60 18.52 -8.73
CA MET A 177 -0.62 19.13 -7.83
C MET A 177 0.79 18.57 -8.07
N PHE A 178 0.94 17.25 -8.06
CA PHE A 178 2.23 16.55 -8.19
C PHE A 178 2.58 16.16 -9.62
N ARG A 179 1.86 16.72 -10.61
CA ARG A 179 1.96 16.34 -12.03
C ARG A 179 3.39 16.26 -12.53
N TYR A 180 4.16 17.33 -12.38
CA TYR A 180 5.51 17.41 -12.96
C TYR A 180 6.57 17.09 -11.91
N PRO A 181 7.58 16.28 -12.26
CA PRO A 181 8.80 16.18 -11.49
C PRO A 181 9.51 17.50 -11.30
N GLU A 182 10.27 17.57 -10.22
CA GLU A 182 10.98 18.77 -9.80
C GLU A 182 12.49 18.49 -9.69
N ARG A 183 13.29 19.51 -9.99
CA ARG A 183 14.72 19.54 -9.71
C ARG A 183 14.97 20.57 -8.63
N PHE A 184 15.86 20.25 -7.71
CA PHE A 184 16.16 21.10 -6.58
C PHE A 184 17.58 21.63 -6.70
N ALA A 185 17.75 22.92 -6.44
CA ALA A 185 19.04 23.57 -6.38
C ALA A 185 19.06 24.59 -5.26
N GLU A 186 20.23 24.88 -4.71
CA GLU A 186 20.41 26.00 -3.80
C GLU A 186 20.77 27.25 -4.61
N SER A 187 20.08 28.34 -4.35
CA SER A 187 20.32 29.65 -4.96
C SER A 187 20.18 30.74 -3.90
N TYR A 188 21.26 31.49 -3.67
CA TYR A 188 21.33 32.56 -2.66
C TYR A 188 20.85 32.15 -1.25
N GLY A 189 21.20 30.94 -0.81
CA GLY A 189 20.81 30.41 0.51
C GLY A 189 19.35 29.98 0.62
N LYS A 190 18.65 29.85 -0.52
CA LYS A 190 17.28 29.29 -0.60
C LYS A 190 17.26 28.09 -1.52
N ILE A 191 16.48 27.08 -1.19
CA ILE A 191 16.21 25.98 -2.10
C ILE A 191 15.15 26.42 -3.11
N VAL A 192 15.42 26.17 -4.39
CA VAL A 192 14.49 26.40 -5.50
C VAL A 192 14.12 25.07 -6.13
N ALA A 193 12.86 24.95 -6.58
CA ALA A 193 12.33 23.77 -7.26
C ALA A 193 11.84 24.12 -8.67
N ASP A 194 12.46 23.51 -9.67
CA ASP A 194 12.10 23.71 -11.09
C ASP A 194 11.35 22.49 -11.63
N LYS A 195 10.09 22.70 -12.04
CA LYS A 195 9.26 21.67 -12.67
C LYS A 195 9.73 21.38 -14.10
N TYR A 196 9.76 20.11 -14.48
CA TYR A 196 10.14 19.71 -15.83
C TYR A 196 9.25 18.60 -16.40
N LYS A 197 9.26 18.48 -17.74
CA LYS A 197 8.62 17.37 -18.44
C LYS A 197 9.62 16.20 -18.56
N PRO A 198 9.27 15.00 -18.08
CA PRO A 198 10.08 13.79 -18.30
C PRO A 198 10.32 13.53 -19.80
N ALA A 199 11.46 12.92 -20.13
CA ALA A 199 11.99 12.89 -21.50
C ALA A 199 11.36 11.84 -22.46
N SER A 200 10.54 10.87 -22.02
CA SER A 200 9.95 9.89 -22.96
C SER A 200 8.71 9.10 -22.44
N LYS A 201 7.99 8.47 -23.38
CA LYS A 201 6.71 7.73 -23.22
C LYS A 201 6.78 6.43 -22.39
N GLU A 202 7.95 6.02 -21.92
CA GLU A 202 8.08 4.85 -21.03
C GLU A 202 7.72 5.17 -19.58
N THR A 203 7.55 6.45 -19.26
CA THR A 203 7.19 6.97 -17.94
C THR A 203 5.66 7.11 -17.73
N GLU A 204 4.84 6.62 -18.69
CA GLU A 204 3.36 6.67 -18.68
C GLU A 204 2.68 5.29 -18.58
N ARG A 205 3.42 4.17 -18.42
CA ARG A 205 2.86 2.80 -18.41
C ARG A 205 2.70 2.19 -17.02
#